data_AF-A0A1V4GW82-F1
#
_entry.id   AF-A0A1V4GW82-F1
#
_cell.length_a   1.000
_cell.length_b   1.000
_cell.length_c   1.000
_cell.angle_alpha   90.00
_cell.angle_beta   90.00
_cell.angle_gamma   90.00
#
_symmetry.space_group_name_H-M   'P 1'
#
loop_
_entity.id
_entity.type
_entity.pdbx_description
1 polymer ?
#
loop_
_entity_poly.entity_id
_entity_poly.type
_entity_poly.pdbx_seq_one_letter_code
_entity_poly.pdbx_strand_id
1 'polypeptide(L)'
;MVMQFAPLAQQHEYLDRKQVTHNNIMRIVPDKSQLPPQFANDIVIANDWKEAQALRNQGDERMILQKGNLMIPQFNEQGELRSFETIGYQGAKYALKGGEKNGLSVALGQVKNGEPVIITEGYATGATLHEQTNRAVLVAFGKGGLLNVAQQLREHYPDSKIYIGADNDHAKTLEINPNTGKPHENVGLVDAHKVAETVPNTHVLAPQFNVGDKGKDWNDVYVNQGVDEFKRQLKEQLNRINPPKEQPNLTQSEPTVQERLDIDFIKQSYPQISDENIKAIQVWKEVITHSEKYAPETKEDLLKRLADHIPSYANGEQLRLPTGYTEQQHDMGKQTAIDSQHQEHEKDDGGRK
;
A
#
# COMPACT_ATOMS: atom_id res chain seq x y z
N MET A 1 24.59 13.01 19.36
CA MET A 1 25.02 14.41 19.62
C MET A 1 23.99 15.41 19.08
N VAL A 2 23.96 15.73 17.77
CA VAL A 2 23.01 16.72 17.22
C VAL A 2 21.52 16.34 17.32
N MET A 3 21.19 15.05 17.14
CA MET A 3 19.80 14.56 17.22
C MET A 3 19.16 14.73 18.61
N GLN A 4 19.95 15.05 19.65
CA GLN A 4 19.45 15.27 21.00
C GLN A 4 18.82 16.66 21.20
N PHE A 5 19.22 17.64 20.39
CA PHE A 5 18.73 19.02 20.52
C PHE A 5 18.08 19.57 19.25
N ALA A 6 18.27 18.92 18.09
CA ALA A 6 17.58 19.30 16.87
C ALA A 6 16.05 19.11 17.03
N PRO A 7 15.22 20.14 16.76
CA PRO A 7 13.77 20.02 16.87
C PRO A 7 13.21 19.12 15.75
N LEU A 8 12.01 18.58 15.97
CA LEU A 8 11.25 17.91 14.91
C LEU A 8 11.00 18.91 13.76
N ALA A 9 11.11 18.42 12.53
CA ALA A 9 10.72 19.20 11.37
C ALA A 9 9.19 19.42 11.43
N GLN A 10 8.74 20.66 11.21
CA GLN A 10 7.31 20.97 11.07
C GLN A 10 6.93 21.16 9.60
N GLN A 11 7.71 21.96 8.88
CA GLN A 11 7.56 22.23 7.44
C GLN A 11 8.93 22.34 6.80
N HIS A 12 9.06 21.90 5.56
CA HIS A 12 10.30 22.00 4.81
C HIS A 12 10.04 21.84 3.31
N GLU A 13 10.63 22.70 2.48
CA GLU A 13 10.40 22.76 1.03
C GLU A 13 10.60 21.40 0.31
N TYR A 14 11.60 20.63 0.71
CA TYR A 14 11.80 19.27 0.20
C TYR A 14 10.57 18.36 0.44
N LEU A 15 9.99 18.41 1.64
CA LEU A 15 8.82 17.60 2.01
C LEU A 15 7.59 18.06 1.23
N ASP A 16 7.39 19.37 1.14
CA ASP A 16 6.27 19.97 0.38
C ASP A 16 6.35 19.58 -1.11
N ARG A 17 7.53 19.73 -1.72
CA ARG A 17 7.77 19.34 -3.12
C ARG A 17 7.55 17.85 -3.34
N LYS A 18 7.93 17.02 -2.37
CA LYS A 18 7.76 15.57 -2.42
C LYS A 18 6.38 15.11 -1.95
N GLN A 19 5.53 16.02 -1.48
CA GLN A 19 4.18 15.73 -0.98
C GLN A 19 4.15 14.61 0.08
N VAL A 20 5.12 14.63 0.99
CA VAL A 20 5.23 13.67 2.10
C VAL A 20 5.44 14.39 3.41
N THR A 21 5.08 13.75 4.52
CA THR A 21 5.28 14.31 5.85
C THR A 21 6.67 14.02 6.40
N HIS A 22 7.01 14.62 7.54
CA HIS A 22 8.21 14.29 8.32
C HIS A 22 8.07 13.00 9.16
N ASN A 23 6.89 12.35 9.12
CA ASN A 23 6.55 11.10 9.81
C ASN A 23 6.98 11.03 11.29
N ASN A 24 7.03 12.18 11.97
CA ASN A 24 7.53 12.34 13.34
C ASN A 24 8.97 11.81 13.60
N ILE A 25 9.76 11.55 12.55
CA ILE A 25 11.14 11.07 12.69
C ILE A 25 12.16 12.12 12.24
N MET A 26 11.82 12.95 11.25
CA MET A 26 12.77 13.93 10.72
C MET A 26 12.94 15.10 11.66
N ARG A 27 14.19 15.54 11.80
CA ARG A 27 14.57 16.74 12.54
C ARG A 27 15.06 17.81 11.57
N ILE A 28 15.19 19.03 12.06
CA ILE A 28 15.75 20.13 11.29
C ILE A 28 17.02 20.64 11.98
N VAL A 29 18.07 20.92 11.20
CA VAL A 29 19.28 21.54 11.73
C VAL A 29 18.90 22.92 12.28
N PRO A 30 19.09 23.17 13.59
CA PRO A 30 18.66 24.41 14.22
C PRO A 30 19.55 25.59 13.84
N ASP A 31 19.24 26.78 14.36
CA ASP A 31 20.15 27.92 14.27
C ASP A 31 21.41 27.69 15.13
N LYS A 32 22.55 28.27 14.74
CA LYS A 32 23.81 28.14 15.49
C LYS A 32 23.73 28.66 16.93
N SER A 33 22.83 29.62 17.20
CA SER A 33 22.54 30.10 18.56
C SER A 33 21.94 29.03 19.48
N GLN A 34 21.37 27.96 18.91
CA GLN A 34 20.80 26.84 19.66
C GLN A 34 21.78 25.69 19.84
N LEU A 35 23.03 25.82 19.36
CA LEU A 35 24.08 24.82 19.56
C LEU A 35 24.50 24.81 21.04
N PRO A 36 24.29 23.70 21.77
CA PRO A 36 24.70 23.62 23.17
C PRO A 36 26.23 23.77 23.31
N PRO A 37 26.74 24.53 24.30
CA PRO A 37 28.17 24.81 24.44
C PRO A 37 29.06 23.56 24.50
N GLN A 38 28.56 22.47 25.07
CA GLN A 38 29.28 21.20 25.16
C GLN A 38 29.58 20.54 23.81
N PHE A 39 28.92 20.97 22.73
CA PHE A 39 29.12 20.44 21.38
C PHE A 39 29.85 21.43 20.45
N ALA A 40 30.22 22.62 20.93
CA ALA A 40 30.82 23.67 20.11
C ALA A 40 32.21 23.31 19.56
N ASN A 41 32.90 22.38 20.20
CA ASN A 41 34.18 21.84 19.73
C ASN A 41 34.03 20.79 18.64
N ASP A 42 32.86 20.15 18.53
CA ASP A 42 32.64 19.01 17.62
C ASP A 42 31.76 19.36 16.42
N ILE A 43 30.91 20.39 16.56
CA ILE A 43 29.89 20.76 15.58
C ILE A 43 30.01 22.24 15.24
N VAL A 44 29.81 22.58 13.97
CA VAL A 44 29.59 23.95 13.50
C VAL A 44 28.35 23.99 12.61
N ILE A 45 27.49 24.98 12.86
CA ILE A 45 26.27 25.21 12.07
C ILE A 45 26.48 26.45 11.21
N ALA A 46 26.56 26.24 9.90
CA ALA A 46 26.60 27.29 8.89
C ALA A 46 25.19 27.85 8.64
N ASN A 47 25.08 29.14 8.33
CA ASN A 47 23.82 29.77 7.97
C ASN A 47 23.32 29.33 6.59
N ASP A 48 24.23 29.07 5.66
CA ASP A 48 23.92 28.72 4.28
C ASP A 48 24.98 27.77 3.68
N TRP A 49 24.76 27.38 2.42
CA TRP A 49 25.65 26.46 1.71
C TRP A 49 27.02 27.07 1.40
N LYS A 50 27.13 28.41 1.27
CA LYS A 50 28.38 29.10 0.97
C LYS A 50 29.28 29.10 2.20
N GLU A 51 28.73 29.42 3.36
CA GLU A 51 29.43 29.32 4.65
C GLU A 51 29.84 27.87 4.93
N ALA A 52 28.94 26.90 4.69
CA ALA A 52 29.26 25.48 4.85
C ALA A 52 30.41 25.03 3.92
N GLN A 53 30.42 25.52 2.67
CA GLN A 53 31.50 25.23 1.72
C GLN A 53 32.81 25.92 2.11
N ALA A 54 32.77 27.16 2.57
CA ALA A 54 33.95 27.89 3.02
C ALA A 54 34.63 27.18 4.20
N LEU A 55 33.85 26.74 5.20
CA LEU A 55 34.35 25.96 6.34
C LEU A 55 35.04 24.66 5.89
N ARG A 56 34.44 23.93 4.93
CA ARG A 56 35.05 22.71 4.35
C ARG A 56 36.36 23.02 3.64
N ASN A 57 36.41 24.09 2.85
CA ASN A 57 37.60 24.49 2.11
C ASN A 57 38.74 24.96 3.01
N GLN A 58 38.41 25.50 4.19
CA GLN A 58 39.37 25.88 5.22
C GLN A 58 39.92 24.68 6.02
N GLY A 59 39.39 23.48 5.79
CA GLY A 59 39.82 22.27 6.48
C GLY A 59 39.28 22.16 7.91
N ASP A 60 38.14 22.79 8.21
CA ASP A 60 37.49 22.62 9.53
C ASP A 60 37.13 21.14 9.75
N GLU A 61 37.69 20.55 10.80
CA GLU A 61 37.53 19.12 11.10
C GLU A 61 36.22 18.80 11.82
N ARG A 62 35.49 19.82 12.28
CA ARG A 62 34.20 19.65 12.94
C ARG A 62 33.13 19.13 11.98
N MET A 63 32.04 18.65 12.55
CA MET A 63 30.84 18.32 11.81
C MET A 63 30.16 19.61 11.31
N ILE A 64 30.33 19.90 10.02
CA ILE A 64 29.72 21.07 9.37
C ILE A 64 28.29 20.74 8.94
N LEU A 65 27.32 21.32 9.64
CA LEU A 65 25.90 21.26 9.31
C LEU A 65 25.45 22.60 8.71
N GLN A 66 24.39 22.57 7.91
CA GLN A 66 23.76 23.78 7.37
C GLN A 66 22.39 23.94 8.03
N LYS A 67 22.16 25.11 8.63
CA LYS A 67 20.88 25.49 9.22
C LYS A 67 19.73 25.20 8.26
N GLY A 68 18.66 24.64 8.81
CA GLY A 68 17.41 24.40 8.09
C GLY A 68 17.40 23.14 7.22
N ASN A 69 18.53 22.47 6.99
CA ASN A 69 18.52 21.16 6.35
C ASN A 69 17.73 20.17 7.20
N LEU A 70 16.98 19.28 6.54
CA LEU A 70 16.39 18.13 7.21
C LEU A 70 17.48 17.16 7.66
N MET A 71 17.16 16.39 8.69
CA MET A 71 18.00 15.35 9.26
C MET A 71 17.18 14.08 9.40
N ILE A 72 17.69 12.99 8.84
CA ILE A 72 17.07 11.66 8.94
C ILE A 72 17.96 10.80 9.83
N PRO A 73 17.46 10.36 11.01
CA PRO A 73 18.22 9.45 11.88
C PRO A 73 18.39 8.09 11.21
N GLN A 74 19.49 7.42 11.53
CA GLN A 74 19.82 6.09 11.03
C GLN A 74 20.15 5.19 12.23
N PHE A 75 19.39 4.12 12.39
CA PHE A 75 19.49 3.18 13.51
C PHE A 75 19.99 1.82 13.04
N ASN A 76 20.73 1.13 13.90
CA ASN A 76 21.04 -0.29 13.70
C ASN A 76 19.85 -1.18 14.12
N GLU A 77 20.01 -2.49 13.96
CA GLU A 77 19.00 -3.49 14.33
C GLU A 77 18.65 -3.49 15.84
N GLN A 78 19.55 -3.03 16.71
CA GLN A 78 19.29 -2.87 18.14
C GLN A 78 18.48 -1.59 18.48
N GLY A 79 18.15 -0.76 17.49
CA GLY A 79 17.44 0.50 17.69
C GLY A 79 18.33 1.64 18.21
N GLU A 80 19.66 1.48 18.14
CA GLU A 80 20.61 2.49 18.56
C GLU A 80 20.88 3.48 17.42
N LEU A 81 20.85 4.77 17.72
CA LEU A 81 21.20 5.81 16.73
C LEU A 81 22.69 5.73 16.40
N ARG A 82 23.02 5.36 15.16
CA ARG A 82 24.42 5.20 14.70
C ARG A 82 24.88 6.30 13.77
N SER A 83 23.96 6.86 12.98
CA SER A 83 24.29 7.89 11.99
C SER A 83 23.07 8.76 11.67
N PHE A 84 23.23 9.70 10.76
CA PHE A 84 22.15 10.43 10.12
C PHE A 84 22.61 10.91 8.74
N GLU A 85 21.67 11.20 7.85
CA GLU A 85 21.92 12.00 6.64
C GLU A 85 21.16 13.32 6.71
N THR A 86 21.68 14.34 6.03
CA THR A 86 20.99 15.63 5.88
C THR A 86 20.47 15.82 4.48
N ILE A 87 19.31 16.48 4.34
CA ILE A 87 18.73 16.85 3.04
C ILE A 87 18.60 18.37 2.99
N GLY A 88 19.28 19.00 2.03
CA GLY A 88 19.14 20.43 1.79
C GLY A 88 17.84 20.78 1.07
N TYR A 89 17.52 22.07 0.98
CA TYR A 89 16.31 22.59 0.32
C TYR A 89 16.09 22.04 -1.11
N GLN A 90 17.17 21.96 -1.88
CA GLN A 90 17.15 21.44 -3.26
C GLN A 90 17.18 19.91 -3.35
N GLY A 91 17.13 19.20 -2.22
CA GLY A 91 17.12 17.73 -2.18
C GLY A 91 18.51 17.07 -2.21
N ALA A 92 19.59 17.86 -2.18
CA ALA A 92 20.94 17.32 -2.05
C ALA A 92 21.11 16.61 -0.71
N LYS A 93 21.52 15.34 -0.75
CA LYS A 93 21.72 14.51 0.43
C LYS A 93 23.19 14.47 0.83
N TYR A 94 23.46 14.55 2.13
CA TYR A 94 24.80 14.45 2.69
C TYR A 94 24.82 13.46 3.85
N ALA A 95 25.54 12.36 3.68
CA ALA A 95 25.79 11.39 4.74
C ALA A 95 26.88 11.90 5.71
N LEU A 96 26.80 11.45 6.95
CA LEU A 96 27.81 11.74 7.97
C LEU A 96 29.17 11.14 7.59
N LYS A 97 30.22 11.96 7.57
CA LYS A 97 31.60 11.51 7.32
C LYS A 97 32.06 10.60 8.46
N GLY A 98 32.56 9.41 8.12
CA GLY A 98 33.04 8.43 9.10
C GLY A 98 31.93 7.74 9.92
N GLY A 99 30.65 8.01 9.62
CA GLY A 99 29.54 7.29 10.24
C GLY A 99 29.54 5.82 9.85
N GLU A 100 28.90 5.01 10.69
CA GLU A 100 28.57 3.62 10.36
C GLU A 100 27.69 3.58 9.11
N LYS A 101 27.88 2.57 8.24
CA LYS A 101 27.28 2.55 6.90
C LYS A 101 26.44 1.32 6.59
N ASN A 102 26.55 0.26 7.40
CA ASN A 102 26.00 -1.05 7.07
C ASN A 102 24.80 -1.34 7.97
N GLY A 103 23.73 -1.90 7.39
CA GLY A 103 22.55 -2.34 8.14
C GLY A 103 21.81 -1.22 8.87
N LEU A 104 21.96 0.03 8.42
CA LEU A 104 21.26 1.14 9.04
C LEU A 104 19.92 1.39 8.36
N SER A 105 18.89 1.64 9.16
CA SER A 105 17.56 1.98 8.69
C SER A 105 16.83 2.98 9.58
N VAL A 106 15.70 3.49 9.09
CA VAL A 106 14.71 4.17 9.92
C VAL A 106 13.33 3.62 9.60
N ALA A 107 12.54 3.36 10.66
CA ALA A 107 11.19 2.86 10.53
C ALA A 107 10.17 4.00 10.43
N LEU A 108 9.24 3.86 9.49
CA LEU A 108 7.99 4.61 9.40
C LEU A 108 6.86 3.68 9.81
N GLY A 109 6.21 4.00 10.92
CA GLY A 109 5.24 3.10 11.57
C GLY A 109 5.89 1.97 12.37
N GLN A 110 5.06 1.07 12.90
CA GLN A 110 5.49 -0.04 13.74
C GLN A 110 5.52 -1.34 12.94
N VAL A 111 6.69 -1.99 12.92
CA VAL A 111 6.84 -3.33 12.34
C VAL A 111 6.22 -4.36 13.28
N LYS A 112 5.43 -5.28 12.74
CA LYS A 112 4.78 -6.37 13.48
C LYS A 112 4.97 -7.69 12.73
N ASN A 113 5.37 -8.73 13.45
CA ASN A 113 5.60 -10.04 12.85
C ASN A 113 4.29 -10.58 12.24
N GLY A 114 4.38 -11.12 11.03
CA GLY A 114 3.22 -11.61 10.26
C GLY A 114 2.50 -10.53 9.45
N GLU A 115 2.71 -9.24 9.74
CA GLU A 115 2.20 -8.16 8.88
C GLU A 115 3.17 -7.86 7.71
N PRO A 116 2.66 -7.41 6.55
CA PRO A 116 3.49 -6.92 5.45
C PRO A 116 4.41 -5.76 5.85
N VAL A 117 5.67 -5.81 5.43
CA VAL A 117 6.67 -4.76 5.67
C VAL A 117 7.30 -4.36 4.35
N ILE A 118 7.49 -3.06 4.14
CA ILE A 118 8.12 -2.52 2.94
C ILE A 118 9.54 -2.03 3.29
N ILE A 119 10.50 -2.23 2.39
CA ILE A 119 11.87 -1.68 2.50
C ILE A 119 12.14 -0.81 1.27
N THR A 120 12.70 0.39 1.47
CA THR A 120 13.06 1.34 0.40
C THR A 120 14.44 1.95 0.65
N GLU A 121 15.08 2.59 -0.33
CA GLU A 121 16.32 3.37 -0.10
C GLU A 121 16.05 4.86 0.19
N GLY A 122 15.10 5.45 -0.55
CA GLY A 122 14.77 6.87 -0.43
C GLY A 122 13.71 7.16 0.63
N TYR A 123 13.92 8.18 1.46
CA TYR A 123 12.89 8.62 2.42
C TYR A 123 11.58 9.03 1.72
N ALA A 124 11.62 9.81 0.64
CA ALA A 124 10.39 10.23 -0.04
C ALA A 124 9.61 9.03 -0.60
N THR A 125 10.30 8.07 -1.20
CA THR A 125 9.74 6.79 -1.65
C THR A 125 9.08 6.04 -0.48
N GLY A 126 9.81 5.88 0.62
CA GLY A 126 9.32 5.19 1.81
C GLY A 126 8.14 5.88 2.48
N ALA A 127 8.19 7.20 2.62
CA ALA A 127 7.10 8.01 3.17
C ALA A 127 5.85 7.96 2.29
N THR A 128 6.00 8.02 0.96
CA THR A 128 4.88 7.86 0.02
C THR A 128 4.22 6.50 0.21
N LEU A 129 5.00 5.42 0.22
CA LEU A 129 4.46 4.07 0.43
C LEU A 129 3.82 3.92 1.81
N HIS A 130 4.44 4.46 2.86
CA HIS A 130 3.89 4.43 4.22
C HIS A 130 2.55 5.14 4.30
N GLU A 131 2.49 6.40 3.85
CA GLU A 131 1.32 7.27 3.96
C GLU A 131 0.16 6.78 3.08
N GLN A 132 0.44 6.22 1.90
CA GLN A 132 -0.60 5.73 0.99
C GLN A 132 -1.09 4.31 1.30
N THR A 133 -0.29 3.49 1.98
CA THR A 133 -0.66 2.08 2.27
C THR A 133 -0.96 1.82 3.74
N ASN A 134 -0.59 2.74 4.63
CA ASN A 134 -0.63 2.58 6.08
C ASN A 134 0.11 1.31 6.57
N ARG A 135 1.20 0.93 5.87
CA ARG A 135 2.06 -0.21 6.22
C ARG A 135 3.39 0.25 6.77
N ALA A 136 4.00 -0.57 7.63
CA ALA A 136 5.34 -0.28 8.13
C ALA A 136 6.36 -0.26 6.99
N VAL A 137 7.22 0.76 6.98
CA VAL A 137 8.28 0.92 5.99
C VAL A 137 9.62 1.10 6.69
N LEU A 138 10.65 0.36 6.27
CA LEU A 138 12.04 0.60 6.64
C LEU A 138 12.76 1.30 5.49
N VAL A 139 13.25 2.51 5.73
CA VAL A 139 14.15 3.19 4.79
C VAL A 139 15.57 2.74 5.11
N ALA A 140 16.17 1.97 4.22
CA ALA A 140 17.53 1.45 4.31
C ALA A 140 18.55 2.45 3.75
N PHE A 141 19.70 2.55 4.38
CA PHE A 141 20.75 3.49 3.99
C PHE A 141 22.03 2.79 3.56
N GLY A 142 22.78 3.47 2.68
CA GLY A 142 24.10 3.02 2.24
C GLY A 142 24.05 1.95 1.14
N LYS A 143 25.22 1.71 0.54
CA LYS A 143 25.37 0.74 -0.54
C LYS A 143 25.09 -0.68 -0.01
N GLY A 144 24.18 -1.40 -0.67
CA GLY A 144 23.75 -2.73 -0.21
C GLY A 144 22.85 -2.67 1.04
N GLY A 145 22.35 -1.49 1.41
CA GLY A 145 21.47 -1.30 2.56
C GLY A 145 20.22 -2.18 2.50
N LEU A 146 19.58 -2.27 1.33
CA LEU A 146 18.38 -3.09 1.12
C LEU A 146 18.58 -4.54 1.56
N LEU A 147 19.68 -5.18 1.17
CA LEU A 147 19.97 -6.58 1.50
C LEU A 147 20.23 -6.76 2.98
N ASN A 148 21.08 -5.91 3.57
CA ASN A 148 21.41 -6.00 4.98
C ASN A 148 20.15 -5.83 5.84
N VAL A 149 19.34 -4.80 5.56
CA VAL A 149 18.10 -4.53 6.32
C VAL A 149 17.07 -5.64 6.10
N ALA A 150 16.95 -6.21 4.89
CA ALA A 150 16.05 -7.32 4.63
C ALA A 150 16.45 -8.60 5.40
N GLN A 151 17.75 -8.90 5.51
CA GLN A 151 18.25 -10.03 6.30
C GLN A 151 17.94 -9.83 7.79
N GLN A 152 18.27 -8.66 8.33
CA GLN A 152 17.97 -8.31 9.72
C GLN A 152 16.47 -8.37 10.03
N LEU A 153 15.64 -7.86 9.12
CA LEU A 153 14.18 -7.90 9.25
C LEU A 153 13.67 -9.35 9.24
N ARG A 154 14.19 -10.21 8.38
CA ARG A 154 13.79 -11.64 8.33
C ARG A 154 14.13 -12.38 9.61
N GLU A 155 15.26 -12.07 10.25
CA GLU A 155 15.65 -12.68 11.53
C GLU A 155 14.68 -12.32 12.67
N HIS A 156 14.23 -11.07 12.72
CA HIS A 156 13.36 -10.58 13.80
C HIS A 156 11.85 -10.74 13.53
N TYR A 157 11.46 -10.80 12.26
CA TYR A 157 10.06 -10.89 11.81
C TYR A 157 9.89 -12.03 10.79
N PRO A 158 10.08 -13.29 11.23
CA PRO A 158 10.17 -14.45 10.34
C PRO A 158 8.88 -14.75 9.56
N ASP A 159 7.72 -14.30 10.04
CA ASP A 159 6.43 -14.56 9.41
C ASP A 159 5.98 -13.42 8.47
N SER A 160 6.66 -12.27 8.52
CA SER A 160 6.32 -11.12 7.70
C SER A 160 6.65 -11.35 6.23
N LYS A 161 5.76 -10.90 5.34
CA LYS A 161 6.04 -10.78 3.91
C LYS A 161 6.77 -9.46 3.65
N ILE A 162 7.92 -9.52 3.00
CA ILE A 162 8.76 -8.35 2.75
C ILE A 162 8.54 -7.86 1.31
N TYR A 163 8.40 -6.56 1.15
CA TYR A 163 8.29 -5.90 -0.15
C TYR A 163 9.43 -4.91 -0.33
N ILE A 164 10.18 -4.98 -1.42
CA ILE A 164 11.19 -3.99 -1.77
C ILE A 164 10.55 -2.94 -2.68
N GLY A 165 10.30 -1.74 -2.16
CA GLY A 165 9.87 -0.58 -2.95
C GLY A 165 11.07 -0.03 -3.71
N ALA A 166 11.30 -0.57 -4.90
CA ALA A 166 12.50 -0.34 -5.68
C ALA A 166 12.47 0.97 -6.45
N ASP A 167 13.65 1.55 -6.66
CA ASP A 167 13.88 2.58 -7.66
C ASP A 167 13.99 1.92 -9.05
N ASN A 168 13.47 2.59 -10.06
CA ASN A 168 13.51 2.22 -11.46
C ASN A 168 14.26 3.30 -12.25
N ASP A 169 15.59 3.17 -12.34
CA ASP A 169 16.49 4.07 -13.06
C ASP A 169 16.42 3.92 -14.60
N HIS A 170 15.22 3.74 -15.16
CA HIS A 170 14.99 3.40 -16.57
C HIS A 170 15.63 4.39 -17.56
N ALA A 171 15.67 5.69 -17.23
CA ALA A 171 16.29 6.68 -18.10
C ALA A 171 17.81 6.50 -18.20
N LYS A 172 18.46 6.08 -17.10
CA LYS A 172 19.91 5.91 -17.04
C LYS A 172 20.38 4.76 -17.92
N THR A 173 19.55 3.73 -18.08
CA THR A 173 19.87 2.58 -18.94
C THR A 173 19.89 2.93 -20.43
N LEU A 174 19.43 4.12 -20.81
CA LEU A 174 19.54 4.64 -22.18
C LEU A 174 20.90 5.30 -22.45
N GLU A 175 21.70 5.57 -21.41
CA GLU A 175 23.02 6.16 -21.50
C GLU A 175 24.12 5.09 -21.55
N ILE A 176 25.22 5.38 -22.26
CA ILE A 176 26.40 4.50 -22.32
C ILE A 176 27.37 4.87 -21.21
N ASN A 177 27.77 3.86 -20.45
CA ASN A 177 28.83 3.99 -19.45
C ASN A 177 30.18 4.18 -20.15
N PRO A 178 30.86 5.33 -19.97
CA PRO A 178 32.11 5.62 -20.67
C PRO A 178 33.25 4.69 -20.28
N ASN A 179 33.19 4.05 -19.11
CA ASN A 179 34.23 3.14 -18.62
C ASN A 179 34.10 1.72 -19.17
N THR A 180 32.89 1.29 -19.54
CA THR A 180 32.62 -0.09 -19.97
C THR A 180 32.20 -0.20 -21.43
N GLY A 181 31.77 0.91 -22.05
CA GLY A 181 31.22 0.94 -23.41
C GLY A 181 29.85 0.27 -23.53
N LYS A 182 29.18 -0.04 -22.41
CA LYS A 182 27.87 -0.69 -22.36
C LYS A 182 26.82 0.25 -21.77
N PRO A 183 25.51 0.03 -22.04
CA PRO A 183 24.45 0.73 -21.34
C PRO A 183 24.60 0.60 -19.81
N HIS A 184 24.23 1.63 -19.06
CA HIS A 184 24.14 1.51 -17.61
C HIS A 184 23.08 0.46 -17.21
N GLU A 185 23.33 -0.23 -16.10
CA GLU A 185 22.33 -1.11 -15.49
C GLU A 185 21.32 -0.28 -14.68
N ASN A 186 20.11 -0.82 -14.54
CA ASN A 186 19.12 -0.30 -13.61
C ASN A 186 19.45 -0.77 -12.20
N VAL A 187 20.38 -0.07 -11.54
CA VAL A 187 20.94 -0.50 -10.24
C VAL A 187 19.84 -0.71 -9.19
N GLY A 188 18.85 0.18 -9.13
CA GLY A 188 17.71 0.05 -8.20
C GLY A 188 16.95 -1.27 -8.37
N LEU A 189 16.63 -1.67 -9.60
CA LEU A 189 15.97 -2.95 -9.87
C LEU A 189 16.89 -4.15 -9.65
N VAL A 190 18.16 -4.06 -10.07
CA VAL A 190 19.15 -5.14 -9.89
C VAL A 190 19.33 -5.45 -8.40
N ASP A 191 19.52 -4.42 -7.57
CA ASP A 191 19.68 -4.59 -6.13
C ASP A 191 18.38 -5.12 -5.49
N ALA A 192 17.20 -4.60 -5.88
CA ALA A 192 15.93 -5.10 -5.37
C ALA A 192 15.67 -6.58 -5.71
N HIS A 193 15.94 -7.00 -6.94
CA HIS A 193 15.80 -8.40 -7.35
C HIS A 193 16.79 -9.30 -6.62
N LYS A 194 18.04 -8.87 -6.45
CA LYS A 194 19.03 -9.60 -5.66
C LYS A 194 18.55 -9.84 -4.23
N VAL A 195 17.90 -8.85 -3.61
CA VAL A 195 17.31 -9.02 -2.27
C VAL A 195 16.19 -10.06 -2.29
N ALA A 196 15.27 -9.98 -3.26
CA ALA A 196 14.16 -10.93 -3.39
C ALA A 196 14.63 -12.37 -3.64
N GLU A 197 15.73 -12.55 -4.37
CA GLU A 197 16.36 -13.86 -4.60
C GLU A 197 17.09 -14.40 -3.35
N THR A 198 17.64 -13.50 -2.53
CA THR A 198 18.47 -13.89 -1.37
C THR A 198 17.63 -14.12 -0.10
N VAL A 199 16.59 -13.32 0.13
CA VAL A 199 15.82 -13.31 1.37
C VAL A 199 14.45 -13.96 1.14
N PRO A 200 14.10 -15.06 1.84
CA PRO A 200 12.83 -15.75 1.66
C PRO A 200 11.60 -14.84 1.85
N ASN A 201 10.50 -15.16 1.15
CA ASN A 201 9.21 -14.45 1.22
C ASN A 201 9.36 -12.92 1.05
N THR A 202 10.18 -12.55 0.05
CA THR A 202 10.47 -11.16 -0.32
C THR A 202 10.10 -10.94 -1.78
N HIS A 203 9.48 -9.80 -2.08
CA HIS A 203 8.98 -9.47 -3.41
C HIS A 203 9.37 -8.05 -3.81
N VAL A 204 9.49 -7.79 -5.11
CA VAL A 204 9.82 -6.45 -5.63
C VAL A 204 8.56 -5.70 -6.03
N LEU A 205 8.45 -4.45 -5.61
CA LEU A 205 7.48 -3.47 -6.07
C LEU A 205 8.22 -2.35 -6.79
N ALA A 206 8.10 -2.28 -8.11
CA ALA A 206 8.85 -1.35 -8.95
C ALA A 206 7.90 -0.46 -9.76
N PRO A 207 7.97 0.88 -9.64
CA PRO A 207 7.13 1.77 -10.43
C PRO A 207 7.41 1.58 -11.92
N GLN A 208 6.37 1.72 -12.75
CA GLN A 208 6.49 1.68 -14.21
C GLN A 208 6.33 3.08 -14.78
N PHE A 209 7.15 3.37 -15.78
CA PHE A 209 7.23 4.67 -16.43
C PHE A 209 7.12 4.50 -17.95
N ASN A 210 6.44 5.43 -18.60
CA ASN A 210 6.34 5.46 -20.05
C ASN A 210 7.64 6.01 -20.66
N VAL A 211 7.84 5.76 -21.96
CA VAL A 211 8.97 6.33 -22.70
C VAL A 211 8.88 7.86 -22.65
N GLY A 212 9.94 8.49 -22.17
CA GLY A 212 10.04 9.95 -22.02
C GLY A 212 9.74 10.48 -20.61
N ASP A 213 9.19 9.65 -19.72
CA ASP A 213 9.07 10.00 -18.31
C ASP A 213 10.45 10.18 -17.67
N LYS A 214 10.51 11.06 -16.67
CA LYS A 214 11.74 11.37 -15.91
C LYS A 214 11.72 10.79 -14.50
N GLY A 215 10.59 10.22 -14.09
CA GLY A 215 10.41 9.65 -12.76
C GLY A 215 11.27 8.41 -12.57
N LYS A 216 11.64 8.15 -11.32
CA LYS A 216 12.51 7.02 -10.98
C LYS A 216 11.96 6.18 -9.85
N ASP A 217 11.13 6.74 -8.99
CA ASP A 217 10.66 6.06 -7.79
C ASP A 217 9.12 6.16 -7.63
N TRP A 218 8.59 5.46 -6.62
CA TRP A 218 7.16 5.50 -6.31
C TRP A 218 6.66 6.89 -5.93
N ASN A 219 7.52 7.76 -5.39
CA ASN A 219 7.16 9.13 -5.09
C ASN A 219 6.97 9.95 -6.38
N ASP A 220 7.80 9.75 -7.40
CA ASP A 220 7.66 10.42 -8.69
C ASP A 220 6.38 9.97 -9.42
N VAL A 221 5.94 8.71 -9.30
CA VAL A 221 4.62 8.30 -9.78
C VAL A 221 3.52 9.08 -9.05
N TYR A 222 3.58 9.11 -7.73
CA TYR A 222 2.59 9.80 -6.91
C TYR A 222 2.51 11.32 -7.21
N VAL A 223 3.66 12.00 -7.22
CA VAL A 223 3.74 13.46 -7.40
C VAL A 223 3.45 13.88 -8.83
N ASN A 224 3.96 13.16 -9.83
CA ASN A 224 3.88 13.60 -11.23
C ASN A 224 2.66 13.02 -11.97
N GLN A 225 2.23 11.80 -11.64
CA GLN A 225 1.14 11.09 -12.33
C GLN A 225 -0.15 11.03 -11.49
N GLY A 226 -0.05 11.29 -10.18
CA GLY A 226 -1.18 11.38 -9.27
C GLY A 226 -1.49 10.07 -8.52
N VAL A 227 -2.35 10.21 -7.50
CA VAL A 227 -2.69 9.11 -6.56
C VAL A 227 -3.37 7.92 -7.23
N ASP A 228 -4.17 8.16 -8.27
CA ASP A 228 -4.93 7.09 -8.94
C ASP A 228 -3.99 6.17 -9.72
N GLU A 229 -3.00 6.75 -10.43
CA GLU A 229 -2.00 5.97 -11.15
C GLU A 229 -1.08 5.21 -10.20
N PHE A 230 -0.66 5.86 -9.11
CA PHE A 230 0.07 5.18 -8.02
C PHE A 230 -0.70 3.96 -7.50
N LYS A 231 -1.99 4.12 -7.16
CA LYS A 231 -2.84 3.03 -6.65
C LYS A 231 -3.05 1.95 -7.70
N ARG A 232 -3.24 2.32 -8.96
CA ARG A 232 -3.41 1.38 -10.08
C ARG A 232 -2.19 0.47 -10.22
N GLN A 233 -0.99 1.05 -10.32
CA GLN A 233 0.25 0.28 -10.45
C GLN A 233 0.52 -0.61 -9.23
N LEU A 234 0.34 -0.07 -8.02
CA LEU A 234 0.58 -0.81 -6.79
C LEU A 234 -0.39 -2.00 -6.68
N LYS A 235 -1.68 -1.79 -6.93
CA LYS A 235 -2.69 -2.86 -6.93
C LYS A 235 -2.37 -3.95 -7.96
N GLU A 236 -1.97 -3.56 -9.16
CA GLU A 236 -1.60 -4.49 -10.23
C GLU A 236 -0.42 -5.38 -9.81
N GLN A 237 0.63 -4.80 -9.23
CA GLN A 237 1.79 -5.57 -8.77
C GLN A 237 1.46 -6.45 -7.57
N LEU A 238 0.68 -5.94 -6.61
CA LEU A 238 0.23 -6.73 -5.46
C LEU A 238 -0.64 -7.91 -5.90
N ASN A 239 -1.51 -7.74 -6.90
CA ASN A 239 -2.31 -8.83 -7.47
C ASN A 239 -1.45 -9.88 -8.18
N ARG A 240 -0.30 -9.51 -8.76
CA ARG A 240 0.63 -10.49 -9.36
C ARG A 240 1.39 -11.29 -8.29
N ILE A 241 1.80 -10.62 -7.21
CA ILE A 241 2.56 -11.21 -6.10
C ILE A 241 1.66 -12.05 -5.19
N ASN A 242 0.50 -11.51 -4.88
CA ASN A 242 -0.57 -12.12 -4.13
C ASN A 242 -1.75 -12.24 -5.08
N PRO A 243 -1.73 -13.21 -6.01
CA PRO A 243 -2.94 -13.53 -6.76
C PRO A 243 -4.06 -13.66 -5.74
N PRO A 244 -5.21 -12.98 -5.95
CA PRO A 244 -6.41 -13.30 -5.21
C PRO A 244 -6.49 -14.82 -5.21
N LYS A 245 -6.69 -15.46 -4.05
CA LYS A 245 -6.87 -16.91 -4.01
C LYS A 245 -7.89 -17.22 -5.09
N GLU A 246 -7.44 -17.90 -6.14
CA GLU A 246 -8.36 -18.46 -7.11
C GLU A 246 -9.30 -19.31 -6.28
N GLN A 247 -10.55 -18.87 -6.13
CA GLN A 247 -11.61 -19.86 -6.00
C GLN A 247 -11.41 -20.74 -7.23
N PRO A 248 -11.20 -22.05 -7.05
CA PRO A 248 -10.68 -22.91 -8.10
C PRO A 248 -11.39 -22.61 -9.41
N ASN A 249 -10.61 -22.21 -10.42
CA ASN A 249 -11.06 -22.05 -11.79
C ASN A 249 -11.59 -23.42 -12.28
N LEU A 250 -12.85 -23.71 -12.00
CA LEU A 250 -13.66 -24.50 -12.90
C LEU A 250 -13.92 -23.57 -14.08
N THR A 251 -13.52 -23.99 -15.27
CA THR A 251 -13.95 -23.41 -16.54
C THR A 251 -15.47 -23.34 -16.61
N GLN A 252 -16.09 -22.32 -16.03
CA GLN A 252 -17.50 -21.98 -16.12
C GLN A 252 -17.58 -20.46 -16.01
N SER A 253 -18.37 -19.86 -16.91
CA SER A 253 -18.73 -18.43 -16.90
C SER A 253 -19.01 -17.93 -15.48
N GLU A 254 -18.66 -16.66 -15.18
CA GLU A 254 -19.06 -16.04 -13.91
C GLU A 254 -20.56 -16.31 -13.65
N PRO A 255 -20.93 -16.77 -12.44
CA PRO A 255 -22.32 -17.04 -12.12
C PRO A 255 -23.11 -15.74 -12.25
N THR A 256 -24.21 -15.83 -13.00
CA THR A 256 -25.16 -14.74 -13.22
C THR A 256 -25.65 -14.18 -11.88
N VAL A 257 -26.19 -12.95 -11.88
CA VAL A 257 -26.79 -12.36 -10.67
C VAL A 257 -27.83 -13.29 -10.04
N GLN A 258 -28.60 -14.00 -10.87
CA GLN A 258 -29.61 -14.97 -10.41
C GLN A 258 -28.99 -16.18 -9.70
N GLU A 259 -27.91 -16.74 -10.23
CA GLU A 259 -27.17 -17.85 -9.61
C GLU A 259 -26.50 -17.39 -8.30
N ARG A 260 -25.94 -16.19 -8.27
CA ARG A 260 -25.36 -15.62 -7.04
C ARG A 260 -26.38 -15.34 -5.94
N LEU A 261 -27.65 -15.19 -6.31
CA LEU A 261 -28.79 -15.04 -5.39
C LEU A 261 -29.53 -16.37 -5.13
N ASP A 262 -29.02 -17.50 -5.61
CA ASP A 262 -29.55 -18.81 -5.27
C ASP A 262 -29.11 -19.24 -3.86
N ILE A 263 -30.03 -19.80 -3.07
CA ILE A 263 -29.77 -20.11 -1.66
C ILE A 263 -28.72 -21.20 -1.52
N ASP A 264 -28.75 -22.22 -2.38
CA ASP A 264 -27.79 -23.32 -2.32
C ASP A 264 -26.41 -22.82 -2.71
N PHE A 265 -26.33 -21.97 -3.74
CA PHE A 265 -25.09 -21.29 -4.12
C PHE A 265 -24.53 -20.41 -3.00
N ILE A 266 -25.39 -19.63 -2.33
CA ILE A 266 -24.99 -18.78 -1.19
C ILE A 266 -24.46 -19.61 -0.04
N LYS A 267 -25.18 -20.68 0.36
CA LYS A 267 -24.77 -21.57 1.46
C LYS A 267 -23.47 -22.31 1.13
N GLN A 268 -23.28 -22.71 -0.11
CA GLN A 268 -22.05 -23.36 -0.56
C GLN A 268 -20.87 -22.38 -0.57
N SER A 269 -21.09 -21.14 -1.02
CA SER A 269 -20.04 -20.13 -1.19
C SER A 269 -19.68 -19.40 0.11
N TYR A 270 -20.65 -19.27 1.01
CA TYR A 270 -20.55 -18.53 2.27
C TYR A 270 -21.15 -19.36 3.42
N PRO A 271 -20.58 -20.51 3.80
CA PRO A 271 -21.14 -21.41 4.82
C PRO A 271 -21.29 -20.78 6.20
N GLN A 272 -20.63 -19.66 6.46
CA GLN A 272 -20.70 -18.89 7.70
C GLN A 272 -21.84 -17.86 7.75
N ILE A 273 -22.57 -17.63 6.66
CA ILE A 273 -23.66 -16.65 6.64
C ILE A 273 -24.82 -17.10 7.54
N SER A 274 -25.39 -16.18 8.31
CA SER A 274 -26.47 -16.52 9.25
C SER A 274 -27.79 -16.84 8.56
N ASP A 275 -28.60 -17.70 9.17
CA ASP A 275 -29.93 -18.06 8.65
C ASP A 275 -30.85 -16.83 8.52
N GLU A 276 -30.72 -15.85 9.42
CA GLU A 276 -31.46 -14.59 9.33
C GLU A 276 -31.10 -13.80 8.07
N ASN A 277 -29.81 -13.75 7.73
CA ASN A 277 -29.33 -13.06 6.53
C ASN A 277 -29.76 -13.81 5.26
N ILE A 278 -29.71 -15.15 5.25
CA ILE A 278 -30.22 -15.96 4.13
C ILE A 278 -31.71 -15.67 3.90
N LYS A 279 -32.50 -15.68 4.96
CA LYS A 279 -33.93 -15.36 4.91
C LYS A 279 -34.17 -13.95 4.38
N ALA A 280 -33.40 -12.97 4.85
CA ALA A 280 -33.54 -11.59 4.39
C ALA A 280 -33.16 -11.42 2.92
N ILE A 281 -32.09 -12.08 2.44
CA ILE A 281 -31.69 -12.08 1.03
C ILE A 281 -32.80 -12.65 0.15
N GLN A 282 -33.40 -13.78 0.56
CA GLN A 282 -34.50 -14.39 -0.18
C GLN A 282 -35.70 -13.44 -0.28
N VAL A 283 -36.08 -12.80 0.84
CA VAL A 283 -37.19 -11.84 0.86
C VAL A 283 -36.90 -10.63 -0.03
N TRP A 284 -35.69 -10.05 0.03
CA TRP A 284 -35.31 -8.95 -0.84
C TRP A 284 -35.31 -9.33 -2.32
N LYS A 285 -34.79 -10.51 -2.68
CA LYS A 285 -34.81 -11.04 -4.05
C LYS A 285 -36.23 -11.09 -4.59
N GLU A 286 -37.16 -11.64 -3.82
CA GLU A 286 -38.58 -11.73 -4.19
C GLU A 286 -39.22 -10.34 -4.35
N VAL A 287 -39.00 -9.45 -3.37
CA VAL A 287 -39.56 -8.09 -3.39
C VAL A 287 -39.04 -7.29 -4.58
N ILE A 288 -37.74 -7.35 -4.88
CA ILE A 288 -37.16 -6.62 -6.02
C ILE A 288 -37.70 -7.18 -7.34
N THR A 289 -37.72 -8.51 -7.48
CA THR A 289 -38.15 -9.19 -8.71
C THR A 289 -39.61 -8.88 -9.05
N HIS A 290 -40.50 -8.96 -8.05
CA HIS A 290 -41.94 -8.80 -8.23
C HIS A 290 -42.47 -7.37 -8.02
N SER A 291 -41.60 -6.41 -7.66
CA SER A 291 -42.02 -5.03 -7.47
C SER A 291 -42.53 -4.40 -8.78
N GLU A 292 -43.77 -3.91 -8.80
CA GLU A 292 -44.30 -3.10 -9.92
C GLU A 292 -43.75 -1.67 -9.91
N LYS A 293 -43.06 -1.25 -8.84
CA LYS A 293 -42.54 0.11 -8.69
C LYS A 293 -41.23 0.36 -9.45
N TYR A 294 -40.49 -0.69 -9.80
CA TYR A 294 -39.16 -0.59 -10.39
C TYR A 294 -39.20 -0.95 -11.88
N ALA A 295 -38.56 -0.11 -12.70
CA ALA A 295 -38.28 -0.46 -14.09
C ALA A 295 -37.30 -1.66 -14.17
N PRO A 296 -37.32 -2.45 -15.25
CA PRO A 296 -36.51 -3.67 -15.38
C PRO A 296 -35.01 -3.46 -15.08
N GLU A 297 -34.40 -2.42 -15.63
CA GLU A 297 -32.99 -2.07 -15.43
C GLU A 297 -32.68 -1.69 -13.97
N THR A 298 -33.66 -1.10 -13.28
CA THR A 298 -33.53 -0.77 -11.85
C THR A 298 -33.61 -2.03 -11.01
N LYS A 299 -34.46 -2.99 -11.37
CA LYS A 299 -34.51 -4.31 -10.70
C LYS A 299 -33.18 -5.04 -10.86
N GLU A 300 -32.60 -5.02 -12.05
CA GLU A 300 -31.31 -5.65 -12.33
C GLU A 300 -30.18 -5.04 -11.49
N ASP A 301 -30.08 -3.71 -11.43
CA ASP A 301 -29.08 -3.03 -10.59
C ASP A 301 -29.28 -3.34 -9.09
N LEU A 302 -30.54 -3.36 -8.62
CA LEU A 302 -30.84 -3.70 -7.22
C LEU A 302 -30.51 -5.15 -6.87
N LEU A 303 -30.83 -6.11 -7.75
CA LEU A 303 -30.45 -7.52 -7.56
C LEU A 303 -28.93 -7.69 -7.61
N LYS A 304 -28.25 -6.99 -8.52
CA LYS A 304 -26.79 -7.02 -8.60
C LYS A 304 -26.15 -6.47 -7.32
N ARG A 305 -26.64 -5.34 -6.80
CA ARG A 305 -26.17 -4.78 -5.52
C ARG A 305 -26.41 -5.74 -4.36
N LEU A 306 -27.58 -6.37 -4.31
CA LEU A 306 -27.88 -7.37 -3.29
C LEU A 306 -26.88 -8.53 -3.35
N ALA A 307 -26.59 -9.04 -4.55
CA ALA A 307 -25.63 -10.13 -4.77
C ALA A 307 -24.18 -9.72 -4.41
N ASP A 308 -23.76 -8.52 -4.81
CA ASP A 308 -22.40 -8.02 -4.58
C ASP A 308 -22.12 -7.75 -3.09
N HIS A 309 -23.16 -7.56 -2.26
CA HIS A 309 -23.03 -7.28 -0.81
C HIS A 309 -23.12 -8.53 0.08
N ILE A 310 -23.42 -9.72 -0.49
CA ILE A 310 -23.47 -11.00 0.24
C ILE A 310 -22.21 -11.28 1.08
N PRO A 311 -20.97 -11.02 0.59
CA PRO A 311 -19.77 -11.23 1.40
C PRO A 311 -19.77 -10.45 2.71
N SER A 312 -20.34 -9.24 2.75
CA SER A 312 -20.40 -8.44 3.96
C SER A 312 -21.38 -9.04 4.98
N TYR A 313 -22.52 -9.54 4.52
CA TYR A 313 -23.49 -10.25 5.37
C TYR A 313 -22.91 -11.56 5.95
N ALA A 314 -22.13 -12.27 5.14
CA ALA A 314 -21.39 -13.45 5.59
C ALA A 314 -20.33 -13.12 6.65
N ASN A 315 -19.81 -11.89 6.67
CA ASN A 315 -18.84 -11.41 7.65
C ASN A 315 -19.49 -10.71 8.87
N GLY A 316 -20.79 -10.91 9.09
CA GLY A 316 -21.49 -10.50 10.30
C GLY A 316 -22.29 -9.20 10.17
N GLU A 317 -22.34 -8.56 9.00
CA GLU A 317 -23.29 -7.47 8.77
C GLU A 317 -24.73 -8.02 8.73
N GLN A 318 -25.67 -7.36 9.39
CA GLN A 318 -27.06 -7.81 9.43
C GLN A 318 -27.90 -7.12 8.34
N LEU A 319 -28.44 -7.91 7.41
CA LEU A 319 -29.41 -7.44 6.43
C LEU A 319 -30.81 -7.37 7.07
N ARG A 320 -31.37 -6.17 7.13
CA ARG A 320 -32.74 -5.97 7.61
C ARG A 320 -33.76 -6.37 6.56
N LEU A 321 -34.92 -6.88 6.99
CA LEU A 321 -36.05 -7.16 6.10
C LEU A 321 -36.61 -5.85 5.49
N PRO A 322 -37.23 -5.91 4.30
CA PRO A 322 -37.94 -4.78 3.72
C PRO A 322 -39.02 -4.22 4.64
N THR A 323 -39.17 -2.90 4.64
CA THR A 323 -40.18 -2.20 5.44
C THR A 323 -41.59 -2.68 5.07
N GLY A 324 -42.33 -3.19 6.04
CA GLY A 324 -43.71 -3.68 5.86
C GLY A 324 -43.85 -5.19 5.62
N TYR A 325 -42.76 -5.95 5.58
CA TYR A 325 -42.81 -7.40 5.48
C TYR A 325 -43.27 -8.04 6.81
N THR A 326 -44.32 -8.86 6.77
CA THR A 326 -44.80 -9.67 7.90
C THR A 326 -44.77 -11.15 7.52
N GLU A 327 -44.30 -12.03 8.42
CA GLU A 327 -44.09 -13.46 8.13
C GLU A 327 -45.34 -14.20 7.64
N GLN A 328 -46.54 -13.64 7.85
CA GLN A 328 -47.82 -14.19 7.39
C GLN A 328 -48.06 -14.07 5.88
N GLN A 329 -47.29 -13.26 5.15
CA GLN A 329 -47.50 -13.05 3.70
C GLN A 329 -46.88 -14.14 2.81
N HIS A 330 -46.01 -15.00 3.34
CA HIS A 330 -45.33 -16.03 2.55
C HIS A 330 -46.19 -17.29 2.30
N ASP A 331 -47.27 -17.49 3.07
CA ASP A 331 -48.12 -18.70 2.99
C ASP A 331 -49.28 -18.55 2.00
N MET A 332 -49.78 -17.32 1.77
CA MET A 332 -50.87 -17.07 0.81
C MET A 332 -50.45 -17.21 -0.66
N GLY A 333 -49.17 -17.02 -0.99
CA GLY A 333 -48.65 -17.16 -2.36
C GLY A 333 -48.45 -18.61 -2.80
N LYS A 334 -48.37 -19.56 -1.85
CA LYS A 334 -48.30 -21.00 -2.17
C LYS A 334 -49.68 -21.62 -2.37
N GLN A 335 -50.71 -21.12 -1.68
CA GLN A 335 -52.07 -21.65 -1.80
C GLN A 335 -52.71 -21.36 -3.17
N THR A 336 -52.47 -20.18 -3.74
CA THR A 336 -53.06 -19.78 -5.04
C THR A 336 -52.42 -20.48 -6.25
N ALA A 337 -51.17 -20.94 -6.14
CA ALA A 337 -50.48 -21.69 -7.19
C ALA A 337 -50.91 -23.18 -7.25
N ILE A 338 -51.35 -23.75 -6.13
CA ILE A 338 -51.85 -25.13 -6.07
C ILE A 338 -53.28 -25.22 -6.64
N ASP A 339 -54.13 -24.22 -6.36
CA ASP A 339 -55.51 -24.20 -6.87
C ASP A 339 -55.61 -23.95 -8.38
N SER A 340 -54.60 -23.30 -8.99
CA SER A 340 -54.56 -23.04 -10.43
C SER A 340 -54.04 -24.24 -11.25
N GLN A 341 -53.23 -25.13 -10.67
CA GLN A 341 -52.79 -26.37 -11.34
C GLN A 341 -53.82 -27.51 -11.25
N HIS A 342 -54.77 -27.46 -10.31
CA HIS A 342 -55.86 -28.45 -10.22
C HIS A 342 -57.04 -28.18 -11.15
N GLN A 343 -57.18 -26.98 -11.74
CA GLN A 343 -58.25 -26.69 -12.71
C GLN A 343 -57.87 -26.96 -14.18
N GLU A 344 -56.59 -27.13 -14.52
CA GLU A 344 -56.18 -27.46 -15.90
C GLU A 344 -56.11 -28.97 -16.19
N HIS A 345 -56.11 -29.83 -15.16
CA HIS A 345 -56.04 -31.28 -15.35
C HIS A 345 -57.40 -32.01 -15.49
N GLU A 346 -58.53 -31.29 -15.40
CA GLU A 346 -59.88 -31.89 -15.46
C GLU A 346 -60.63 -31.66 -16.78
N LYS A 347 -59.96 -31.16 -17.85
CA LYS A 347 -60.61 -30.87 -19.15
C LYS A 347 -60.17 -31.69 -20.35
N ASP A 348 -59.36 -32.74 -20.19
CA ASP A 348 -58.84 -33.50 -21.33
C ASP A 348 -59.10 -35.02 -21.29
N ASP A 349 -60.17 -35.46 -20.60
CA ASP A 349 -60.68 -36.83 -20.79
C ASP A 349 -62.21 -36.86 -20.78
N GLY A 350 -62.81 -36.94 -21.98
CA GLY A 350 -64.24 -37.17 -22.11
C GLY A 350 -64.86 -36.84 -23.46
N GLY A 351 -64.79 -37.78 -24.42
CA GLY A 351 -65.92 -37.97 -25.33
C GLY A 351 -65.62 -38.16 -26.81
N ARG A 352 -65.14 -39.35 -27.19
CA ARG A 352 -65.57 -40.01 -28.44
C ARG A 352 -66.95 -40.64 -28.18
N LYS A 353 -67.97 -40.19 -28.92
CA LYS A 353 -68.94 -41.04 -29.63
C LYS A 353 -69.81 -40.21 -30.55
#